data_AF-A0A973GL68-F1
#
_entry.id   AF-A0A973GL68-F1
#
_cell.length_a   1.000
_cell.length_b   1.000
_cell.length_c   1.000
_cell.angle_alpha   90.00
_cell.angle_beta   90.00
_cell.angle_gamma   90.00
#
_symmetry.space_group_name_H-M   'P 1'
#
loop_
_entity.id
_entity.type
_entity.pdbx_description
1 polymer ?
#
loop_
_entity_poly.entity_id
_entity_poly.type
_entity_poly.pdbx_seq_one_letter_code
_entity_poly.pdbx_strand_id
1 'polypeptide(L)'
;MIKRRINVRGIIFRDGHVLAQQLTPDHHGRQRDYWCTPGGGLEETESLIDGLSREMVEETGITPTVGRLLFIQQFDDGENEQLEFFFNIENVNDYDHIDLTSTSHGLAEIKNVAFVDPKTVWLLPEFLQTIDIASYIERSRDVLIINNLRKTN
;
A
#
# COMPACT_ATOMS: atom_id res chain seq x y z
N MET A 1 14.21 -22.26 0.02
CA MET A 1 14.57 -21.46 1.20
C MET A 1 13.64 -20.27 1.20
N ILE A 2 12.89 -20.04 2.28
CA ILE A 2 12.00 -18.89 2.41
C ILE A 2 12.89 -17.63 2.36
N LYS A 3 12.54 -16.67 1.49
CA LYS A 3 13.22 -15.37 1.41
C LYS A 3 12.35 -14.32 2.09
N ARG A 4 12.99 -13.31 2.68
CA ARG A 4 12.31 -12.09 3.13
C ARG A 4 12.29 -11.10 1.97
N ARG A 5 11.09 -10.64 1.60
CA ARG A 5 10.87 -9.54 0.66
C ARG A 5 10.55 -8.27 1.44
N ILE A 6 11.12 -7.16 1.00
CA ILE A 6 10.85 -5.84 1.58
C ILE A 6 9.93 -5.12 0.61
N ASN A 7 8.84 -4.56 1.12
CA ASN A 7 7.89 -3.78 0.34
C ASN A 7 7.64 -2.43 1.00
N VAL A 8 7.25 -1.46 0.19
CA VAL A 8 6.93 -0.10 0.60
C VAL A 8 5.55 0.26 0.09
N ARG A 9 4.78 0.97 0.91
CA ARG A 9 3.37 1.29 0.66
C ARG A 9 3.08 2.75 0.97
N GLY A 10 2.25 3.37 0.13
CA GLY A 10 1.75 4.74 0.34
C GLY A 10 0.40 4.74 1.05
N ILE A 11 0.32 5.44 2.19
CA ILE A 11 -0.94 5.78 2.86
C ILE A 11 -1.33 7.20 2.46
N ILE A 12 -2.30 7.28 1.54
CA ILE A 12 -2.94 8.54 1.15
C ILE A 12 -4.31 8.56 1.79
N PHE A 13 -4.48 9.40 2.82
CA PHE A 13 -5.68 9.40 3.66
C PHE A 13 -6.37 10.77 3.65
N ARG A 14 -7.69 10.78 3.43
CA ARG A 14 -8.53 11.98 3.52
C ARG A 14 -9.95 11.61 3.93
N ASP A 15 -10.51 12.34 4.88
CA ASP A 15 -11.92 12.24 5.30
C ASP A 15 -12.39 10.80 5.59
N GLY A 16 -11.56 10.02 6.28
CA GLY A 16 -11.86 8.62 6.63
C GLY A 16 -11.61 7.60 5.51
N HIS A 17 -11.19 8.05 4.33
CA HIS A 17 -10.93 7.21 3.17
C HIS A 17 -9.43 7.07 2.89
N VAL A 18 -9.05 5.93 2.33
CA VAL A 18 -7.67 5.63 1.89
C VAL A 18 -7.67 5.45 0.38
N LEU A 19 -6.68 6.01 -0.34
CA LEU A 19 -6.47 5.65 -1.74
C LEU A 19 -6.01 4.20 -1.81
N ALA A 20 -6.77 3.38 -2.52
CA ALA A 20 -6.45 1.98 -2.73
C ALA A 20 -6.69 1.58 -4.19
N GLN A 21 -6.07 0.48 -4.58
CA GLN A 21 -6.21 -0.12 -5.90
C GLN A 21 -6.73 -1.56 -5.80
N GLN A 22 -7.55 -1.94 -6.76
CA GLN A 22 -7.89 -3.35 -7.02
C GLN A 22 -7.04 -3.83 -8.19
N LEU A 23 -6.37 -4.96 -7.99
CA LEU A 23 -5.56 -5.55 -9.03
C LEU A 23 -6.41 -6.29 -10.05
N THR A 24 -5.92 -6.39 -11.28
CA THR A 24 -6.50 -7.25 -12.32
C THR A 24 -6.48 -8.72 -11.88
N PRO A 25 -7.33 -9.58 -12.46
CA PRO A 25 -7.31 -11.01 -12.15
C PRO A 25 -5.92 -11.60 -12.37
N ASP A 26 -5.54 -12.58 -11.54
CA ASP A 26 -4.24 -13.22 -11.73
C ASP A 26 -4.14 -13.98 -13.08
N HIS A 27 -2.97 -14.49 -13.43
CA HIS A 27 -2.77 -15.26 -14.67
C HIS A 27 -3.65 -16.53 -14.78
N HIS A 28 -4.30 -16.95 -13.70
CA HIS A 28 -5.27 -18.05 -13.65
C HIS A 28 -6.73 -17.58 -13.71
N GLY A 29 -6.96 -16.27 -13.92
CA GLY A 29 -8.28 -15.67 -14.02
C GLY A 29 -9.00 -15.51 -12.67
N ARG A 30 -8.32 -15.71 -11.54
CA ARG A 30 -8.93 -15.53 -10.21
C ARG A 30 -9.07 -14.03 -9.94
N GLN A 31 -10.30 -13.60 -9.67
CA GLN A 31 -10.57 -12.23 -9.25
C GLN A 31 -9.86 -11.95 -7.93
N ARG A 32 -9.26 -10.76 -7.84
CA ARG A 32 -8.70 -10.23 -6.59
C ARG A 32 -9.73 -9.24 -6.05
N ASP A 33 -10.66 -9.75 -5.25
CA ASP A 33 -11.79 -8.96 -4.71
C ASP A 33 -11.39 -8.09 -3.50
N TYR A 34 -10.09 -7.95 -3.23
CA TYR A 34 -9.55 -7.07 -2.20
C TYR A 34 -8.99 -5.79 -2.81
N TRP A 35 -8.95 -4.75 -1.99
CA TRP A 35 -8.20 -3.53 -2.25
C TRP A 35 -6.86 -3.59 -1.53
N CYS A 36 -5.84 -2.93 -2.06
CA CYS A 36 -4.57 -2.71 -1.37
C CYS A 36 -4.08 -1.28 -1.59
N THR A 37 -3.25 -0.79 -0.68
CA THR A 37 -2.57 0.50 -0.85
C THR A 37 -1.53 0.42 -1.96
N PRO A 38 -1.33 1.48 -2.76
CA PRO A 38 -0.31 1.52 -3.80
C PRO A 38 1.09 1.32 -3.21
N GLY A 39 2.00 0.81 -4.03
CA GLY A 39 3.35 0.45 -3.66
C GLY A 39 3.70 -1.00 -4.03
N GLY A 40 4.96 -1.36 -3.81
CA GLY A 40 5.49 -2.63 -4.28
C GLY A 40 6.78 -3.06 -3.58
N GLY A 41 7.42 -4.04 -4.17
CA GLY A 41 8.66 -4.61 -3.65
C GLY A 41 9.86 -3.73 -3.99
N LEU A 42 10.82 -3.65 -3.07
CA LEU A 42 12.08 -2.98 -3.36
C LEU A 42 12.93 -3.78 -4.33
N GLU A 43 13.60 -3.05 -5.22
CA GLU A 43 14.68 -3.58 -6.04
C GLU A 43 15.98 -3.74 -5.25
N GLU A 44 16.93 -4.48 -5.82
CA GLU A 44 18.24 -4.65 -5.20
C GLU A 44 18.94 -3.29 -5.04
N THR A 45 19.46 -3.03 -3.83
CA THR A 45 20.18 -1.78 -3.48
C THR A 45 19.34 -0.50 -3.51
N GLU A 46 18.01 -0.61 -3.63
CA GLU A 46 17.06 0.51 -3.61
C GLU A 46 16.75 0.97 -2.16
N SER A 47 16.64 2.28 -1.93
CA SER A 47 16.23 2.82 -0.64
C SER A 47 14.70 2.75 -0.47
N LEU A 48 14.21 2.75 0.78
CA LEU A 48 12.76 2.69 1.04
C LEU A 48 11.99 3.83 0.36
N ILE A 49 12.55 5.05 0.40
CA ILE A 49 11.90 6.26 -0.11
C ILE A 49 11.96 6.31 -1.63
N ASP A 50 13.10 5.91 -2.22
CA ASP A 50 13.25 5.87 -3.68
C ASP A 50 12.33 4.82 -4.29
N GLY A 51 12.27 3.62 -3.71
CA GLY A 51 11.36 2.58 -4.18
C GLY A 51 9.90 2.94 -4.02
N LEU A 52 9.53 3.60 -2.92
CA LEU A 52 8.15 4.10 -2.79
C LEU A 52 7.86 5.15 -3.86
N SER A 53 8.79 6.06 -4.11
CA SER A 53 8.63 7.10 -5.13
C SER A 53 8.49 6.51 -6.53
N ARG A 54 9.30 5.50 -6.87
CA ARG A 54 9.22 4.75 -8.14
C ARG A 54 7.86 4.10 -8.29
N GLU A 55 7.43 3.28 -7.32
CA GLU A 55 6.16 2.56 -7.37
C GLU A 55 4.96 3.51 -7.50
N MET A 56 4.93 4.60 -6.71
CA MET A 56 3.86 5.59 -6.80
C MET A 56 3.78 6.21 -8.21
N VAL A 57 4.92 6.53 -8.83
CA VAL A 57 4.95 7.07 -10.21
C VAL A 57 4.53 5.99 -11.23
N GLU A 58 4.98 4.75 -11.08
CA GLU A 58 4.66 3.66 -12.00
C GLU A 58 3.19 3.25 -11.98
N GLU A 59 2.55 3.30 -10.81
CA GLU A 59 1.16 2.88 -10.60
C GLU A 59 0.16 4.03 -10.78
N THR A 60 0.53 5.26 -10.41
CA THR A 60 -0.40 6.40 -10.38
C THR A 60 0.00 7.56 -11.30
N GLY A 61 1.23 7.58 -11.82
CA GLY A 61 1.76 8.68 -12.63
C GLY A 61 2.14 9.92 -11.82
N ILE A 62 1.99 9.89 -10.49
CA ILE A 62 2.14 11.05 -9.62
C ILE A 62 3.39 10.88 -8.75
N THR A 63 4.23 11.91 -8.69
CA THR A 63 5.38 11.96 -7.78
C THR A 63 4.88 12.21 -6.35
N PRO A 64 5.15 11.30 -5.38
CA PRO A 64 4.68 11.48 -4.02
C PRO A 64 5.53 12.49 -3.24
N THR A 65 4.88 13.23 -2.35
CA THR A 65 5.54 13.89 -1.21
C THR A 65 5.52 12.91 -0.04
N VAL A 66 6.60 12.15 0.12
CA VAL A 66 6.71 11.09 1.15
C VAL A 66 6.93 11.72 2.52
N GLY A 67 5.99 11.48 3.42
CA GLY A 67 6.06 11.89 4.81
C GLY A 67 6.62 10.79 5.72
N ARG A 68 6.16 10.79 6.98
CA ARG A 68 6.63 9.86 8.01
C ARG A 68 6.21 8.40 7.76
N LEU A 69 7.04 7.48 8.26
CA LEU A 69 6.65 6.07 8.44
C LEU A 69 5.56 5.98 9.50
N LEU A 70 4.45 5.30 9.18
CA LEU A 70 3.31 5.11 10.07
C LEU A 70 3.29 3.69 10.65
N PHE A 71 3.47 2.69 9.80
CA PHE A 71 3.29 1.29 10.16
C PHE A 71 4.38 0.39 9.58
N ILE A 72 4.68 -0.71 10.27
CA ILE A 72 5.48 -1.81 9.77
C ILE A 72 4.69 -3.10 9.99
N GLN A 73 4.59 -3.95 8.98
CA GLN A 73 3.99 -5.28 9.11
C GLN A 73 4.95 -6.37 8.66
N GLN A 74 4.92 -7.50 9.39
CA GLN A 74 5.56 -8.75 8.98
C GLN A 74 4.52 -9.85 8.85
N PHE A 75 4.53 -10.61 7.75
CA PHE A 75 3.65 -11.78 7.57
C PHE A 75 4.28 -12.81 6.62
N ASP A 76 3.75 -14.03 6.62
CA ASP A 76 4.10 -15.09 5.67
C ASP A 76 2.96 -15.21 4.64
N ASP A 77 3.28 -15.16 3.35
CA ASP A 77 2.31 -15.26 2.25
C ASP A 77 2.13 -16.70 1.71
N GLY A 78 2.80 -17.68 2.32
CA GLY A 78 2.85 -19.08 1.91
C GLY A 78 4.09 -19.44 1.07
N GLU A 79 4.79 -18.45 0.53
CA GLU A 79 6.01 -18.63 -0.27
C GLU A 79 7.22 -17.90 0.32
N ASN A 80 7.01 -16.67 0.78
CA ASN A 80 8.02 -15.76 1.28
C ASN A 80 7.53 -15.05 2.56
N GLU A 81 8.50 -14.58 3.34
CA GLU A 81 8.24 -13.61 4.39
C GLU A 81 8.14 -12.22 3.77
N GLN A 82 7.09 -11.47 4.11
CA GLN A 82 6.85 -10.11 3.66
C GLN A 82 7.11 -9.15 4.82
N LEU A 83 7.95 -8.15 4.60
CA LEU A 83 8.19 -7.02 5.49
C LEU A 83 7.74 -5.73 4.79
N GLU A 84 6.62 -5.17 5.20
CA GLU A 84 6.01 -4.00 4.58
C GLU A 84 6.17 -2.74 5.44
N PHE A 85 6.56 -1.64 4.80
CA PHE A 85 6.68 -0.30 5.40
C PHE A 85 5.63 0.63 4.82
N PHE A 86 4.82 1.26 5.67
CA PHE A 86 3.72 2.14 5.26
C PHE A 86 4.03 3.59 5.58
N PHE A 87 4.23 4.42 4.56
CA PHE A 87 4.54 5.84 4.71
C PHE A 87 3.31 6.70 4.44
N ASN A 88 3.18 7.80 5.17
CA ASN A 88 2.22 8.85 4.84
C ASN A 88 2.60 9.52 3.51
N ILE A 89 1.61 9.83 2.67
CA ILE A 89 1.79 10.66 1.48
C ILE A 89 1.05 11.97 1.69
N GLU A 90 1.78 13.09 1.62
CA GLU A 90 1.29 14.40 2.08
C GLU A 90 0.54 15.18 0.99
N ASN A 91 0.90 14.99 -0.28
CA ASN A 91 0.26 15.65 -1.42
C ASN A 91 -1.04 14.95 -1.85
N VAL A 92 -1.95 14.72 -0.90
CA VAL A 92 -3.18 13.94 -1.08
C VAL A 92 -4.04 14.44 -2.25
N ASN A 93 -4.11 15.76 -2.46
CA ASN A 93 -4.93 16.37 -3.51
C ASN A 93 -4.44 16.06 -4.93
N ASP A 94 -3.17 15.69 -5.10
CA ASP A 94 -2.64 15.34 -6.43
C ASP A 94 -3.25 14.01 -6.94
N TYR A 95 -3.81 13.20 -6.04
CA TYR A 95 -4.41 11.89 -6.32
C TYR A 95 -5.92 11.93 -6.58
N ASP A 96 -6.52 13.12 -6.71
CA ASP A 96 -7.96 13.25 -7.01
C ASP A 96 -8.33 12.70 -8.41
N HIS A 97 -7.37 12.78 -9.34
CA HIS A 97 -7.54 12.35 -10.72
C HIS A 97 -6.32 11.55 -11.19
N ILE A 98 -6.39 10.22 -11.02
CA ILE A 98 -5.35 9.31 -11.50
C ILE A 98 -5.72 8.86 -12.92
N ASP A 99 -4.92 9.30 -13.89
CA ASP A 99 -5.03 8.82 -15.27
C ASP A 99 -4.14 7.59 -15.48
N LEU A 100 -4.73 6.41 -15.25
CA LEU A 100 -4.03 5.14 -15.43
C LEU A 100 -3.45 4.98 -16.85
N THR A 101 -4.01 5.63 -17.87
CA THR A 101 -3.50 5.48 -19.26
C THR A 101 -2.11 6.07 -19.48
N SER A 102 -1.67 6.93 -18.57
CA SER A 102 -0.36 7.56 -18.57
C SER A 102 0.70 6.77 -17.78
N THR A 103 0.31 5.65 -17.16
CA THR A 103 1.14 4.89 -16.22
C THR A 103 1.77 3.65 -16.87
N SER A 104 2.96 3.28 -16.41
CA SER A 104 3.68 2.11 -16.94
C SER A 104 3.05 0.78 -16.49
N HIS A 105 2.63 0.69 -15.23
CA HIS A 105 2.07 -0.54 -14.65
C HIS A 105 0.56 -0.43 -14.36
N GLY A 106 0.01 0.78 -14.20
CA GLY A 106 -1.39 0.94 -13.79
C GLY A 106 -2.42 0.33 -14.75
N LEU A 107 -2.30 0.49 -16.07
CA LEU A 107 -3.26 -0.16 -17.00
C LEU A 107 -3.15 -1.69 -17.04
N ALA A 108 -1.96 -2.24 -16.80
CA ALA A 108 -1.73 -3.67 -16.88
C ALA A 108 -2.19 -4.39 -15.60
N GLU A 109 -2.01 -3.74 -14.46
CA GLU A 109 -2.13 -4.36 -13.15
C GLU A 109 -3.30 -3.84 -12.32
N ILE A 110 -3.81 -2.63 -12.60
CA ILE A 110 -4.86 -1.99 -11.81
C ILE A 110 -6.19 -2.02 -12.57
N LYS A 111 -7.17 -2.69 -11.98
CA LYS A 111 -8.56 -2.71 -12.45
C LYS A 111 -9.30 -1.45 -12.03
N ASN A 112 -9.11 -1.01 -10.79
CA ASN A 112 -9.76 0.17 -10.22
C ASN A 112 -8.79 0.87 -9.26
N VAL A 113 -8.85 2.20 -9.21
CA VAL A 113 -8.17 3.02 -8.19
C VAL A 113 -9.16 4.04 -7.64
N ALA A 114 -9.28 4.14 -6.32
CA ALA A 114 -10.23 5.03 -5.68
C ALA A 114 -9.88 5.30 -4.21
N PHE A 115 -10.39 6.41 -3.69
CA PHE A 115 -10.53 6.61 -2.25
C PHE A 115 -11.69 5.73 -1.74
N VAL A 116 -11.37 4.80 -0.85
CA VAL A 116 -12.33 3.83 -0.28
C VAL A 116 -12.40 3.97 1.24
N ASP A 117 -13.58 3.78 1.81
CA ASP A 117 -13.72 3.65 3.27
C ASP A 117 -13.19 2.26 3.68
N PRO A 118 -12.06 2.19 4.40
CA PRO A 118 -11.40 0.93 4.76
C PRO A 118 -12.29 0.03 5.65
N LYS A 119 -13.38 0.56 6.23
CA LYS A 119 -14.33 -0.22 7.04
C LYS A 119 -15.41 -0.91 6.21
N THR A 120 -15.60 -0.50 4.97
CA THR A 120 -16.68 -0.99 4.09
C THR A 120 -16.20 -1.89 2.97
N VAL A 121 -14.91 -1.85 2.66
CA VAL A 121 -14.28 -2.68 1.64
C VAL A 121 -13.32 -3.67 2.27
N TRP A 122 -13.07 -4.79 1.62
CA TRP A 122 -12.01 -5.71 2.03
C TRP A 122 -10.65 -5.12 1.65
N LEU A 123 -10.10 -4.26 2.52
CA LEU A 123 -8.79 -3.65 2.36
C LEU A 123 -7.71 -4.49 3.02
N LEU A 124 -6.65 -4.80 2.27
CA LEU A 124 -5.44 -5.40 2.80
C LEU A 124 -4.33 -4.36 2.94
N PRO A 125 -3.50 -4.49 3.99
CA PRO A 125 -3.63 -5.44 5.09
C PRO A 125 -4.81 -5.15 6.05
N GLU A 126 -5.35 -6.20 6.68
CA GLU A 126 -6.60 -6.13 7.47
C GLU A 126 -6.56 -5.13 8.63
N PHE A 127 -5.38 -4.84 9.20
CA PHE A 127 -5.28 -3.87 10.30
C PHE A 127 -5.71 -2.46 9.88
N LEU A 128 -5.56 -2.11 8.58
CA LEU A 128 -6.01 -0.82 8.05
C LEU A 128 -7.53 -0.62 8.15
N GLN A 129 -8.29 -1.70 8.23
CA GLN A 129 -9.76 -1.65 8.36
C GLN A 129 -10.21 -1.22 9.77
N THR A 130 -9.35 -1.33 10.77
CA THR A 130 -9.73 -1.11 12.18
C THR A 130 -8.94 0.02 12.85
N ILE A 131 -7.76 0.36 12.33
CA ILE A 131 -6.89 1.36 12.93
C ILE A 131 -7.36 2.79 12.67
N ASP A 132 -7.12 3.67 13.65
CA ASP A 132 -7.36 5.10 13.51
C ASP A 132 -6.19 5.78 12.78
N ILE A 133 -6.16 5.66 11.45
CA ILE A 133 -5.12 6.20 10.56
C ILE A 133 -4.91 7.70 10.81
N ALA A 134 -5.99 8.47 10.95
CA ALA A 134 -5.95 9.91 11.19
C ALA A 134 -5.09 10.25 12.42
N SER A 135 -5.25 9.50 13.52
CA SER A 135 -4.47 9.73 14.73
C SER A 135 -2.96 9.52 14.55
N TYR A 136 -2.53 8.62 13.66
CA TYR A 136 -1.10 8.38 13.39
C TYR A 136 -0.50 9.50 12.54
N ILE A 137 -1.27 10.03 11.58
CA ILE A 137 -0.85 11.14 10.73
C ILE A 137 -0.80 12.45 11.55
N GLU A 138 -1.92 12.82 12.18
CA GLU A 138 -2.10 14.14 12.81
C GLU A 138 -1.36 14.27 14.15
N ARG A 139 -1.40 13.23 14.99
CA ARG A 139 -0.90 13.32 16.36
C ARG A 139 0.55 12.86 16.50
N SER A 140 1.22 12.55 15.39
CA SER A 140 2.62 12.11 15.39
C SER A 140 2.88 10.94 16.34
N ARG A 141 2.04 9.91 16.27
CA ARG A 141 2.23 8.69 17.07
C ARG A 141 3.48 7.94 16.64
N ASP A 142 4.00 7.14 17.55
CA ASP A 142 5.07 6.19 17.25
C ASP A 142 4.62 5.18 16.18
N VAL A 143 5.59 4.68 15.42
CA VAL A 143 5.37 3.65 14.38
C VAL A 143 4.74 2.41 15.01
N LEU A 144 3.60 1.96 14.49
CA LEU A 144 3.02 0.68 14.92
C LEU A 144 3.72 -0.47 14.22
N ILE A 145 4.19 -1.45 14.99
CA ILE A 145 4.81 -2.66 14.48
C ILE A 145 3.84 -3.83 14.66
N ILE A 146 3.55 -4.54 13.58
CA ILE A 146 2.57 -5.62 13.51
C ILE A 146 3.28 -6.91 13.11
N ASN A 147 3.11 -7.95 13.92
CA ASN A 147 3.72 -9.27 13.70
C ASN A 147 2.64 -10.33 13.43
N ASN A 148 2.50 -10.71 12.17
CA ASN A 148 1.58 -11.75 11.69
C ASN A 148 2.30 -13.04 11.26
N LEU A 149 3.58 -13.23 11.63
CA LEU A 149 4.34 -14.45 11.32
C LEU A 149 3.82 -15.70 12.05
N ARG A 150 3.09 -15.50 13.15
CA ARG A 150 2.54 -16.57 13.96
C ARG A 150 1.08 -16.27 14.21
N LYS A 151 0.20 -16.67 13.29
CA LYS A 151 -1.22 -16.83 13.64
C LYS A 151 -1.26 -17.87 14.75
N THR A 152 -1.58 -17.43 15.97
CA THR A 152 -1.83 -18.36 17.07
C THR A 152 -3.10 -19.12 16.69
N ASN A 153 -2.97 -20.43 16.50
CA ASN A 153 -4.11 -21.34 16.40
C ASN A 153 -4.94 -21.28 17.69
#